data_AF-A0A9E1PZR4-F1
#
_entry.id   AF-A0A9E1PZR4-F1
#
_cell.length_a   1.000
_cell.length_b   1.000
_cell.length_c   1.000
_cell.angle_alpha   90.00
_cell.angle_beta   90.00
_cell.angle_gamma   90.00
#
_symmetry.space_group_name_H-M   'P 1'
#
loop_
_entity.id
_entity.type
_entity.pdbx_description
1 polymer ?
#
loop_
_entity_poly.entity_id
_entity_poly.type
_entity_poly.pdbx_seq_one_letter_code
_entity_poly.pdbx_strand_id
1 'polypeptide(L)'
;KTLDRRRLVSEHPLVTVHPETGERVLYVSPTYVKSIKGMSPRESQKFLEILWEHAVRPEYTVRFKWNEGDIAFWDNRSTVHLAPTDIFESDEDRQLYRITLVGEKPVGVDGRPSTALEGDPILTAREELARDAAC
;
A
#
# COMPACT_ATOMS: atom_id res chain seq x y z
N LYS A 1 -18.83 -13.43 -16.42
CA LYS A 1 -17.42 -13.06 -16.67
C LYS A 1 -16.60 -13.56 -15.49
N THR A 2 -15.75 -14.57 -15.70
CA THR A 2 -14.83 -15.04 -14.65
C THR A 2 -13.85 -13.90 -14.38
N LEU A 3 -13.85 -13.34 -13.17
CA LEU A 3 -12.84 -12.37 -12.76
C LEU A 3 -11.51 -13.11 -12.73
N ASP A 4 -10.68 -12.87 -13.74
CA ASP A 4 -9.30 -13.33 -13.72
C ASP A 4 -8.58 -12.60 -12.58
N ARG A 5 -8.29 -13.33 -11.50
CA ARG A 5 -7.58 -12.77 -10.34
C ARG A 5 -6.12 -12.63 -10.75
N ARG A 6 -5.74 -11.45 -11.24
CA ARG A 6 -4.32 -11.05 -11.35
C ARG A 6 -3.70 -11.03 -9.96
N ARG A 7 -3.14 -12.17 -9.56
CA ARG A 7 -2.42 -12.30 -8.30
C ARG A 7 -1.08 -11.60 -8.44
N LEU A 8 -0.80 -10.70 -7.50
CA LEU A 8 0.47 -9.99 -7.38
C LEU A 8 1.16 -10.43 -6.10
N VAL A 9 2.40 -10.89 -6.23
CA VAL A 9 3.25 -11.25 -5.08
C VAL A 9 4.59 -10.55 -5.25
N SER A 10 5.03 -9.87 -4.20
CA SER A 10 6.29 -9.14 -4.19
C SER A 10 6.92 -9.20 -2.81
N GLU A 11 8.24 -9.22 -2.78
CA GLU A 11 9.08 -9.11 -1.59
C GLU A 11 9.54 -7.67 -1.45
N HIS A 12 9.18 -7.02 -0.34
CA HIS A 12 9.55 -5.64 -0.03
C HIS A 12 10.37 -5.58 1.27
N PRO A 13 11.28 -4.60 1.42
CA PRO A 13 11.90 -4.30 2.71
C PRO A 13 10.86 -3.93 3.77
N LEU A 14 11.02 -4.38 5.01
CA LEU A 14 10.19 -3.92 6.13
C LEU A 14 10.45 -2.45 6.48
N VAL A 15 11.67 -1.97 6.20
CA VAL A 15 12.05 -0.57 6.34
C VAL A 15 12.58 -0.08 5.01
N THR A 16 11.90 0.90 4.43
CA THR A 16 12.28 1.54 3.17
C THR A 16 12.95 2.87 3.44
N VAL A 17 13.82 3.31 2.52
CA VAL A 17 14.37 4.66 2.52
C VAL A 17 13.54 5.51 1.56
N HIS A 18 12.99 6.61 2.06
CA HIS A 18 12.21 7.53 1.24
C HIS A 18 13.12 8.18 0.20
N PRO A 19 12.83 8.08 -1.11
CA PRO A 19 13.76 8.48 -2.17
C PRO A 19 14.06 9.98 -2.17
N GLU A 20 13.11 10.81 -1.72
CA GLU A 20 13.28 12.28 -1.70
C GLU A 20 13.82 12.83 -0.37
N THR A 21 13.38 12.29 0.79
CA THR A 21 13.75 12.83 2.11
C THR A 21 14.89 12.06 2.77
N GLY A 22 15.17 10.84 2.32
CA GLY A 22 16.14 9.93 2.94
C GLY A 22 15.67 9.32 4.27
N GLU A 23 14.45 9.62 4.71
CA GLU A 23 13.89 9.10 5.96
C GLU A 23 13.64 7.59 5.87
N ARG A 24 13.72 6.92 7.02
CA ARG A 24 13.41 5.50 7.13
C ARG A 24 11.94 5.33 7.48
N VAL A 25 11.20 4.63 6.63
CA VAL A 25 9.76 4.39 6.80
C VAL A 25 9.51 2.93 7.15
N LEU A 26 8.65 2.70 8.15
CA LEU A 26 8.13 1.38 8.46
C LEU A 26 7.09 0.95 7.41
N TYR A 27 7.50 0.12 6.46
CA TYR A 27 6.74 -0.21 5.25
C TYR A 27 5.92 -1.50 5.42
N VAL A 28 4.99 -1.49 6.38
CA VAL A 28 4.28 -2.70 6.85
C VAL A 28 2.76 -2.61 6.79
N SER A 29 2.20 -2.37 5.60
CA SER A 29 0.74 -2.30 5.44
C SER A 29 0.02 -3.57 5.96
N PRO A 30 -0.87 -3.45 6.97
CA PRO A 30 -1.56 -4.60 7.57
C PRO A 30 -2.42 -5.40 6.57
N THR A 31 -2.91 -4.74 5.53
CA THR A 31 -3.77 -5.38 4.52
C THR A 31 -2.97 -6.30 3.58
N TYR A 32 -1.73 -5.92 3.25
CA TYR A 32 -0.97 -6.53 2.17
C TYR A 32 0.16 -7.44 2.63
N VAL A 33 0.83 -7.12 3.75
CA VAL A 33 1.94 -7.94 4.24
C VAL A 33 1.43 -9.29 4.76
N LYS A 34 2.00 -10.39 4.28
CA LYS A 34 1.57 -11.77 4.63
C LYS A 34 2.56 -12.50 5.54
N SER A 35 3.85 -12.29 5.33
CA SER A 35 4.90 -12.93 6.11
C SER A 35 6.23 -12.19 5.99
N ILE A 36 7.14 -12.49 6.90
CA ILE A 36 8.52 -12.01 6.91
C ILE A 36 9.42 -13.15 6.44
N LYS A 37 10.20 -12.87 5.40
CA LYS A 37 11.14 -13.84 4.82
C LYS A 37 12.16 -14.29 5.85
N GLY A 38 12.43 -15.60 5.87
CA GLY A 38 13.41 -16.21 6.77
C GLY A 38 12.93 -16.45 8.19
N MET A 39 11.69 -16.09 8.54
CA MET A 39 11.07 -16.41 9.83
C MET A 39 10.12 -17.59 9.71
N SER A 40 9.94 -18.34 10.80
CA SER A 40 8.83 -19.30 10.88
C SER A 40 7.49 -18.56 10.85
N PRO A 41 6.37 -19.23 10.47
CA PRO A 41 5.05 -18.58 10.43
C PRO A 41 4.66 -17.93 11.75
N ARG A 42 4.95 -18.58 12.88
CA ARG A 42 4.63 -18.07 14.22
C ARG A 42 5.45 -16.84 14.59
N GLU A 43 6.75 -16.86 14.31
CA GLU A 43 7.63 -15.70 14.56
C GLU A 43 7.23 -14.51 13.69
N SER A 44 7.02 -14.75 12.40
CA SER A 44 6.58 -13.73 11.46
C SER A 44 5.28 -13.08 11.91
N GLN A 45 4.29 -13.88 12.31
CA GLN A 45 3.00 -13.35 12.77
C GLN A 45 3.19 -12.47 14.01
N LYS A 46 3.90 -12.97 15.03
CA LYS A 46 4.12 -12.24 16.28
C LYS A 46 4.87 -10.93 16.08
N PHE A 47 5.86 -10.93 15.18
CA PHE A 47 6.61 -9.72 14.88
C PHE A 47 5.75 -8.69 14.12
N LEU A 48 4.97 -9.14 13.14
CA LEU A 48 4.05 -8.25 12.41
C LEU A 48 2.97 -7.66 13.31
N GLU A 49 2.40 -8.44 14.23
CA GLU A 49 1.42 -7.95 15.22
C GLU A 49 1.94 -6.74 16.00
N ILE A 50 3.20 -6.81 16.49
CA ILE A 50 3.85 -5.70 17.21
C ILE A 50 4.01 -4.47 16.31
N LEU A 51 4.47 -4.67 15.07
CA LEU A 51 4.69 -3.58 14.14
C LEU A 51 3.38 -2.91 13.71
N TRP A 52 2.33 -3.70 13.48
CA TRP A 52 1.02 -3.18 13.11
C TRP A 52 0.39 -2.41 14.27
N GLU A 53 0.46 -2.93 15.50
CA GLU A 53 0.01 -2.23 16.70
C GLU A 53 0.73 -0.88 16.87
N HIS A 54 2.06 -0.87 16.67
CA HIS A 54 2.85 0.35 16.73
C HIS A 54 2.46 1.37 15.63
N ALA A 55 2.30 0.91 14.39
CA ALA A 55 2.06 1.77 13.24
C ALA A 55 0.71 2.51 13.28
N VAL A 56 -0.27 1.99 14.02
CA VAL A 56 -1.63 2.55 14.10
C VAL A 56 -1.91 3.29 15.41
N ARG A 57 -0.88 3.56 16.22
CA ARG A 57 -1.03 4.32 17.46
C ARG A 57 -1.61 5.72 17.18
N PRO A 58 -2.56 6.21 18.01
CA PRO A 58 -3.27 7.46 17.74
C PRO A 58 -2.36 8.67 17.51
N GLU A 59 -1.22 8.76 18.20
CA GLU A 59 -0.25 9.85 18.02
C GLU A 59 0.40 9.92 16.62
N TYR A 60 0.30 8.88 15.81
CA TYR A 60 0.79 8.84 14.43
C TYR A 60 -0.32 9.04 13.39
N THR A 61 -1.55 9.28 13.85
CA THR A 61 -2.73 9.30 12.98
C THR A 61 -3.35 10.68 12.87
N VAL A 62 -3.98 10.92 11.73
CA VAL A 62 -4.90 12.04 11.50
C VAL A 62 -6.21 11.47 10.97
N ARG A 63 -7.35 12.02 11.45
CA ARG A 63 -8.68 11.66 10.95
C ARG A 63 -9.24 12.81 10.14
N PHE A 64 -9.64 12.53 8.91
CA PHE A 64 -10.19 13.51 7.98
C PHE A 64 -11.69 13.30 7.79
N LYS A 65 -12.49 14.33 8.08
CA LYS A 65 -13.93 14.34 7.80
C LYS A 65 -14.17 15.04 6.47
N TRP A 66 -14.56 14.26 5.46
CA TRP A 66 -14.87 14.75 4.12
C TRP A 66 -16.10 15.67 4.11
N ASN A 67 -16.04 16.69 3.27
CA ASN A 67 -17.16 17.50 2.80
C ASN A 67 -17.09 17.63 1.27
N GLU A 68 -18.12 18.22 0.66
CA GLU A 68 -18.16 18.45 -0.77
C GLU A 68 -17.01 19.38 -1.20
N GLY A 69 -16.31 19.00 -2.28
CA GLY A 69 -15.19 19.76 -2.83
C GLY A 69 -13.84 19.50 -2.14
N ASP A 70 -13.80 18.76 -1.03
CA ASP A 70 -12.56 18.44 -0.34
C ASP A 70 -11.64 17.55 -1.21
N ILE A 71 -10.33 17.79 -1.09
CA ILE A 71 -9.29 16.97 -1.71
C ILE A 71 -8.29 16.56 -0.64
N ALA A 72 -8.05 15.26 -0.54
CA ALA A 72 -6.91 14.72 0.18
C ALA A 72 -5.84 14.29 -0.81
N PHE A 73 -4.60 14.74 -0.58
CA PHE A 73 -3.43 14.29 -1.31
C PHE A 73 -2.36 13.85 -0.30
N TRP A 74 -1.89 12.62 -0.44
CA TRP A 74 -0.98 12.01 0.52
C TRP A 74 0.14 11.24 -0.20
N ASP A 75 1.25 11.06 0.52
CA ASP A 75 2.38 10.27 0.06
C ASP A 75 2.24 8.80 0.46
N ASN A 76 1.99 7.92 -0.51
CA ASN A 76 1.87 6.47 -0.29
C ASN A 76 3.18 5.81 0.16
N ARG A 77 4.33 6.47 -0.02
CA ARG A 77 5.64 5.93 0.37
C ARG A 77 5.86 5.97 1.87
N SER A 78 5.15 6.85 2.58
CA SER A 78 5.32 7.12 4.00
C SER A 78 4.05 6.95 4.84
N THR A 79 2.93 6.54 4.24
CA THR A 79 1.64 6.46 4.94
C THR A 79 0.89 5.16 4.67
N VAL A 80 0.08 4.78 5.66
CA VAL A 80 -1.03 3.83 5.49
C VAL A 80 -2.32 4.57 5.81
N HIS A 81 -3.42 4.22 5.12
CA HIS A 81 -4.71 4.84 5.35
C HIS A 81 -5.80 3.79 5.57
N LEU A 82 -6.82 4.18 6.31
CA LEU A 82 -7.98 3.34 6.63
C LEU A 82 -9.22 3.96 6.00
N ALA A 83 -9.92 3.18 5.16
CA ALA A 83 -11.22 3.58 4.65
C ALA A 83 -12.28 3.47 5.77
N PRO A 84 -13.28 4.37 5.80
CA PRO A 84 -14.36 4.29 6.77
C PRO A 84 -15.19 3.03 6.54
N THR A 85 -15.58 2.35 7.62
CA THR A 85 -16.52 1.22 7.60
C THR A 85 -17.88 1.58 8.18
N ASP A 86 -17.97 2.70 8.91
CA ASP A 86 -19.22 3.26 9.45
C ASP A 86 -20.19 3.72 8.35
N ILE A 87 -19.71 3.93 7.12
CA ILE A 87 -20.54 4.21 5.95
C ILE A 87 -21.55 3.08 5.63
N PHE A 88 -21.28 1.85 6.05
CA PHE A 88 -22.20 0.73 5.83
C PHE A 88 -23.40 0.74 6.79
N GLU A 89 -23.38 1.60 7.81
CA GLU A 89 -24.48 1.82 8.75
C GLU A 89 -25.36 3.01 8.37
N SER A 90 -25.07 3.66 7.24
CA SER A 90 -25.75 4.86 6.75
C SER A 90 -26.43 4.59 5.41
N ASP A 91 -27.61 5.18 5.21
CA ASP A 91 -28.33 5.17 3.93
C ASP A 91 -27.88 6.30 2.98
N GLU A 92 -26.84 7.07 3.36
CA GLU A 92 -26.35 8.21 2.59
C GLU A 92 -25.42 7.80 1.44
N ASP A 93 -25.57 8.47 0.31
CA ASP A 93 -24.70 8.25 -0.85
C ASP A 93 -23.29 8.81 -0.64
N ARG A 94 -22.27 8.07 -1.07
CA ARG A 94 -20.87 8.49 -1.01
C ARG A 94 -20.12 8.19 -2.31
N GLN A 95 -19.75 9.25 -3.04
CA GLN A 95 -18.96 9.15 -4.27
C GLN A 95 -17.61 9.87 -4.12
N LEU A 96 -16.51 9.18 -4.45
CA LEU A 96 -15.18 9.77 -4.56
C LEU A 96 -14.53 9.36 -5.87
N TYR A 97 -13.61 10.19 -6.32
CA TYR A 97 -12.74 9.90 -7.47
C TYR A 97 -11.29 9.90 -6.99
N ARG A 98 -10.50 8.95 -7.48
CA ARG A 98 -9.09 8.82 -7.09
C ARG A 98 -8.21 8.74 -8.32
N ILE A 99 -7.12 9.51 -8.28
CA ILE A 99 -5.99 9.40 -9.18
C ILE A 99 -4.79 8.95 -8.34
N THR A 100 -4.01 8.02 -8.86
CA THR A 100 -2.77 7.56 -8.23
C THR A 100 -1.62 7.85 -9.18
N LEU A 101 -0.53 8.40 -8.64
CA LEU A 101 0.71 8.60 -9.40
C LEU A 101 1.56 7.34 -9.36
N VAL A 102 2.23 7.04 -10.47
CA VAL A 102 3.15 5.89 -10.53
C VAL A 102 4.34 6.14 -9.64
N GLY A 103 4.59 5.21 -8.74
CA GLY A 103 5.70 5.26 -7.80
C GLY A 103 6.93 4.49 -8.31
N GLU A 104 8.06 4.76 -7.66
CA GLU A 104 9.29 4.02 -7.88
C GLU A 104 9.32 2.73 -7.04
N LYS A 105 10.27 1.85 -7.37
CA LYS A 105 10.47 0.59 -6.66
C LYS A 105 11.08 0.83 -5.28
N PRO A 106 10.47 0.36 -4.17
CA PRO A 106 11.00 0.61 -2.83
C PRO A 106 12.38 -0.02 -2.61
N VAL A 107 13.27 0.72 -1.94
CA VAL A 107 14.65 0.32 -1.62
C VAL A 107 14.83 0.27 -0.10
N GLY A 108 15.49 -0.78 0.39
CA GLY A 108 15.76 -0.98 1.80
C GLY A 108 16.95 -0.16 2.31
N VAL A 109 17.12 -0.14 3.63
CA VAL A 109 18.28 0.50 4.28
C VAL A 109 19.63 -0.12 3.90
N ASP A 110 19.62 -1.34 3.36
CA ASP A 110 20.79 -2.06 2.83
C ASP A 110 21.05 -1.78 1.34
N GLY A 111 20.28 -0.86 0.73
CA GLY A 111 20.37 -0.51 -0.68
C GLY A 111 19.72 -1.53 -1.63
N ARG A 112 19.12 -2.61 -1.11
CA ARG A 112 18.47 -3.61 -1.97
C ARG A 112 17.07 -3.17 -2.38
N PRO A 113 16.73 -3.21 -3.68
CA PRO A 113 15.37 -2.94 -4.12
C PRO A 113 14.46 -4.14 -3.81
N SER A 114 13.16 -3.87 -3.82
CA SER A 114 12.12 -4.91 -3.73
C SER A 114 12.25 -5.94 -4.87
N THR A 115 11.53 -7.06 -4.82
CA THR A 115 11.55 -8.08 -5.89
C THR A 115 10.14 -8.55 -6.21
N ALA A 116 9.75 -8.55 -7.49
CA ALA A 116 8.50 -9.16 -7.93
C ALA A 116 8.66 -10.68 -7.97
N LEU A 117 7.68 -11.42 -7.43
CA LEU A 117 7.69 -12.89 -7.36
C LEU A 117 6.62 -13.51 -8.25
N GLU A 118 5.46 -12.87 -8.38
CA GLU A 118 4.35 -13.34 -9.21
C GLU A 118 3.54 -12.15 -9.73
N GLY A 119 3.11 -12.25 -10.99
CA GLY A 119 2.25 -11.27 -11.67
C GLY A 119 3.01 -10.07 -12.24
N ASP A 120 2.38 -9.42 -13.22
CA ASP A 120 2.93 -8.24 -13.88
C ASP A 120 2.60 -6.97 -13.09
N PRO A 121 3.52 -5.99 -13.03
CA PRO A 121 3.26 -4.73 -12.36
C PRO A 121 2.08 -4.00 -13.02
N ILE A 122 1.32 -3.28 -12.21
CA ILE A 122 0.31 -2.36 -12.72
C ILE A 122 1.05 -1.20 -13.37
N LEU A 123 0.90 -1.06 -14.69
CA LEU A 123 1.54 0.01 -15.45
C LEU A 123 0.70 1.28 -15.42
N THR A 124 1.23 2.37 -15.98
CA THR A 124 0.41 3.56 -16.24
C THR A 124 -0.76 3.19 -17.14
N ALA A 125 -1.87 3.96 -17.07
CA ALA A 125 -3.01 3.75 -17.97
C ALA A 125 -2.59 3.78 -19.45
N ARG A 126 -1.63 4.64 -19.80
CA ARG A 126 -1.08 4.74 -21.15
C ARG A 126 -0.37 3.45 -21.57
N GLU A 127 0.44 2.88 -20.70
CA GLU A 127 1.20 1.66 -20.97
C GLU A 127 0.30 0.42 -21.00
N GLU A 128 -0.69 0.32 -20.11
CA GLU A 128 -1.68 -0.76 -20.14
C GLU A 128 -2.46 -0.75 -21.47
N LEU A 129 -2.95 0.43 -21.90
CA LEU A 129 -3.65 0.58 -23.18
C LEU A 129 -2.76 0.23 -24.38
N ALA A 130 -1.47 0.60 -24.34
CA ALA A 130 -0.53 0.24 -25.38
C ALA A 130 -0.24 -1.28 -25.42
N ARG A 131 -0.18 -1.93 -24.26
CA ARG A 131 0.01 -3.39 -24.15
C ARG A 131 -1.18 -4.15 -24.71
N ASP A 132 -2.40 -3.71 -24.38
CA ASP A 132 -3.63 -4.34 -24.86
C ASP A 132 -3.83 -4.14 -26.37
N ALA A 133 -3.33 -3.04 -26.95
CA ALA A 133 -3.36 -2.80 -28.39
C ALA A 133 -2.29 -3.59 -29.19
N ALA A 134 -1.27 -4.12 -28.52
CA ALA A 134 -0.19 -4.91 -29.12
C ALA A 134 -0.44 -6.43 -29.10
N CYS A 135 -1.52 -6.87 -28.44
CA CYS A 135 -1.97 -8.26 -28.33
C CYS A 135 -3.09 -8.53 -29.33
#